data_AF-A0A0A8L0U6-F1
#
_entry.id   AF-A0A0A8L0U6-F1
#
_cell.length_a   1.000
_cell.length_b   1.000
_cell.length_c   1.000
_cell.angle_alpha   90.00
_cell.angle_beta   90.00
_cell.angle_gamma   90.00
#
_symmetry.space_group_name_H-M   'P 1'
#
loop_
_entity.id
_entity.type
_entity.pdbx_description
1 polymer ?
#
loop_
_entity_poly.entity_id
_entity_poly.type
_entity_poly.pdbx_seq_one_letter_code
_entity_poly.pdbx_strand_id
1 'polypeptide(L)'
;MVVNRALTYVNSSTPLKIIENEINLDTCYNDKEIVVKIHAAAFNPVDFMLHDFANKWLVGSKTKTIGRDYAGVIVKVGKQVSKEWAVGDKVCGLFDAYFNEQGAMRDYLVFDPESSRTRLLCKIPEFQNPEHNDFVLGASWPLVFSTALQGFTEFGQKFGPESNVLVLGAGTSVGWYVAKIAKELFKVNSVVGTCSAASVERCSSCDICIDYKKEDVPLRLKEVISNQLQGQKFDLIYDCAGYNDLLPHIDDYLKPKSENSQYINIPGKVKYQFDGHNKGFLWKNITSMLRPHTSFNYHLLQIYTTRKTPPKFYEFLEIATKKDGYFNPPIDSVYSLDQYHYAEEKIKKALTYLNACTPLEVTKNEIDLDLRYKNEEIVVKVHSAAFNSSDFTLHDFGSKWLLEPAPKTIGRDFSGVIVRTGKNVSKEWSVGDTVCGLFNKDDEQGAMRDYSIFDTKSPEIQLLCKIPEFKNEDYDGFVLEASWPLVFSIALQGFTEFGQKFGPESNVLVLGAGTSVGWYVAKIAKDLFKLKFVSGACSKEFAERRFNRLGGYHAGGCDSCVFFDWEDHL
;
A
#
# COMPACT_ATOMS: atom_id res chain seq x y z
N MET A 1 -4.44 5.49 41.79
CA MET A 1 -4.10 6.16 40.52
C MET A 1 -3.31 5.21 39.65
N VAL A 2 -3.51 5.23 38.34
CA VAL A 2 -2.68 4.54 37.35
C VAL A 2 -2.42 5.48 36.18
N VAL A 3 -1.26 5.35 35.53
CA VAL A 3 -0.97 6.03 34.26
C VAL A 3 -1.77 5.35 33.16
N ASN A 4 -2.44 6.14 32.33
CA ASN A 4 -3.17 5.71 31.16
C ASN A 4 -2.57 6.40 29.93
N ARG A 5 -1.78 5.68 29.16
CA ARG A 5 -1.25 6.19 27.90
C ARG A 5 -2.32 6.03 26.82
N ALA A 6 -2.39 6.97 25.89
CA ALA A 6 -3.26 6.89 24.73
C ALA A 6 -2.59 7.49 23.49
N LEU A 7 -2.75 6.83 22.35
CA LEU A 7 -2.31 7.37 21.06
C LEU A 7 -3.40 8.26 20.48
N THR A 8 -3.09 9.54 20.30
CA THR A 8 -4.11 10.57 20.09
C THR A 8 -3.80 11.54 18.96
N TYR A 9 -4.84 12.22 18.48
CA TYR A 9 -4.79 13.33 17.54
C TYR A 9 -5.91 14.32 17.85
N VAL A 10 -5.84 15.53 17.32
CA VAL A 10 -6.92 16.53 17.44
C VAL A 10 -7.75 16.59 16.16
N ASN A 11 -7.07 16.66 15.01
CA ASN A 11 -7.65 16.77 13.68
C ASN A 11 -6.70 16.18 12.62
N SER A 12 -7.11 16.23 11.36
CA SER A 12 -6.37 15.68 10.21
C SER A 12 -4.98 16.29 9.98
N SER A 13 -4.69 17.46 10.55
CA SER A 13 -3.39 18.12 10.42
C SER A 13 -2.47 17.89 11.62
N THR A 14 -2.97 17.27 12.70
CA THR A 14 -2.14 16.94 13.86
C THR A 14 -1.62 15.51 13.75
N PRO A 15 -0.30 15.27 13.87
CA PRO A 15 0.23 13.92 13.87
C PRO A 15 -0.31 13.13 15.08
N LEU A 16 -0.29 11.81 14.95
CA LEU A 16 -0.52 10.94 16.10
C LEU A 16 0.58 11.15 17.13
N LYS A 17 0.21 11.17 18.41
CA LYS A 17 1.17 11.23 19.53
C LYS A 17 0.63 10.51 20.76
N ILE A 18 1.54 9.92 21.52
CA ILE A 18 1.20 9.35 22.82
C ILE A 18 1.02 10.50 23.82
N ILE A 19 -0.08 10.49 24.56
CA ILE A 19 -0.28 11.31 25.73
C ILE A 19 -0.42 10.41 26.95
N GLU A 20 -0.06 10.92 28.11
CA GLU A 20 -0.23 10.23 29.38
C GLU A 20 -1.13 11.06 30.29
N ASN A 21 -2.07 10.40 30.96
CA ASN A 21 -2.81 10.99 32.05
C ASN A 21 -2.96 9.99 33.20
N GLU A 22 -3.11 10.50 34.42
CA GLU A 22 -3.45 9.63 35.55
C GLU A 22 -4.96 9.49 35.68
N ILE A 23 -5.42 8.25 35.89
CA ILE A 23 -6.82 7.95 36.18
C ILE A 23 -6.95 7.26 37.54
N ASN A 24 -8.05 7.54 38.25
CA ASN A 24 -8.42 6.80 39.44
C ASN A 24 -9.35 5.64 39.06
N LEU A 25 -8.86 4.41 39.15
CA LEU A 25 -9.65 3.21 38.85
C LEU A 25 -10.86 3.02 39.77
N ASP A 26 -10.96 3.74 40.90
CA ASP A 26 -12.13 3.65 41.76
C ASP A 26 -13.25 4.63 41.37
N THR A 27 -12.97 5.61 40.49
CA THR A 27 -13.92 6.68 40.15
C THR A 27 -14.01 7.00 38.66
N CYS A 28 -13.21 6.36 37.80
CA CYS A 28 -13.17 6.66 36.36
C CYS A 28 -14.32 6.05 35.53
N TYR A 29 -15.22 5.30 36.16
CA TYR A 29 -16.32 4.57 35.54
C TYR A 29 -17.62 4.77 36.34
N ASN A 30 -18.77 4.66 35.67
CA ASN A 30 -20.07 4.70 36.32
C ASN A 30 -20.67 3.29 36.54
N ASP A 31 -21.87 3.25 37.16
CA ASP A 31 -22.54 2.00 37.51
C ASP A 31 -22.78 1.02 36.35
N LYS A 32 -22.81 1.51 35.10
CA LYS A 32 -23.06 0.69 33.90
C LYS A 32 -21.81 0.37 33.11
N GLU A 33 -20.65 0.84 33.55
CA GLU A 33 -19.40 0.74 32.79
C GLU A 33 -18.48 -0.33 33.36
N ILE A 34 -17.66 -0.89 32.47
CA ILE A 34 -16.49 -1.68 32.83
C ILE A 34 -15.22 -0.88 32.50
N VAL A 35 -14.14 -1.21 33.21
CA VAL A 35 -12.79 -0.73 32.86
C VAL A 35 -12.00 -1.93 32.39
N VAL A 36 -11.51 -1.87 31.15
CA VAL A 36 -10.65 -2.89 30.55
C VAL A 36 -9.23 -2.36 30.49
N LYS A 37 -8.29 -3.07 31.12
CA LYS A 37 -6.86 -2.85 30.89
C LYS A 37 -6.49 -3.53 29.57
N ILE A 38 -6.17 -2.73 28.56
CA ILE A 38 -5.84 -3.21 27.24
C ILE A 38 -4.43 -3.81 27.25
N HIS A 39 -4.30 -4.97 26.62
CA HIS A 39 -3.03 -5.65 26.40
C HIS A 39 -2.61 -5.64 24.93
N ALA A 40 -3.58 -5.59 24.01
CA ALA A 40 -3.34 -5.44 22.58
C ALA A 40 -4.49 -4.67 21.92
N ALA A 41 -4.17 -3.98 20.83
CA ALA A 41 -5.12 -3.30 19.95
C ALA A 41 -4.63 -3.46 18.51
N ALA A 42 -5.53 -3.33 17.53
CA ALA A 42 -5.18 -3.44 16.12
C ALA A 42 -5.46 -2.16 15.34
N PHE A 43 -4.57 -1.86 14.39
CA PHE A 43 -4.81 -0.83 13.40
C PHE A 43 -5.49 -1.42 12.17
N ASN A 44 -6.43 -0.65 11.63
CA ASN A 44 -7.08 -0.92 10.36
C ASN A 44 -6.95 0.30 9.44
N PRO A 45 -7.05 0.13 8.11
CA PRO A 45 -7.00 1.23 7.15
C PRO A 45 -7.95 2.39 7.50
N VAL A 46 -9.15 2.05 7.94
CA VAL A 46 -10.21 3.00 8.31
C VAL A 46 -9.86 3.87 9.52
N ASP A 47 -8.97 3.43 10.41
CA ASP A 47 -8.57 4.25 11.56
C ASP A 47 -7.76 5.47 11.09
N PHE A 48 -6.90 5.30 10.08
CA PHE A 48 -6.16 6.39 9.45
C PHE A 48 -7.04 7.21 8.50
N MET A 49 -7.99 6.60 7.78
CA MET A 49 -8.97 7.36 7.00
C MET A 49 -9.80 8.29 7.91
N LEU A 50 -10.20 7.81 9.10
CA LEU A 50 -10.90 8.64 10.08
C LEU A 50 -10.00 9.76 10.61
N HIS A 51 -8.70 9.50 10.83
CA HIS A 51 -7.75 10.56 11.17
C HIS A 51 -7.69 11.63 10.08
N ASP A 52 -7.55 11.25 8.81
CA ASP A 52 -7.49 12.18 7.67
C ASP A 52 -8.81 12.94 7.45
N PHE A 53 -9.96 12.34 7.80
CA PHE A 53 -11.27 12.99 7.73
C PHE A 53 -11.63 13.83 8.96
N ALA A 54 -10.76 13.90 9.97
CA ALA A 54 -11.03 14.63 11.20
C ALA A 54 -10.91 16.16 11.01
N ASN A 55 -11.83 16.75 10.26
CA ASN A 55 -11.91 18.17 10.07
C ASN A 55 -12.40 18.87 11.36
N LYS A 56 -11.62 19.84 11.86
CA LYS A 56 -11.92 20.56 13.11
C LYS A 56 -13.34 21.17 13.18
N TRP A 57 -13.91 21.56 12.03
CA TRP A 57 -15.24 22.16 11.96
C TRP A 57 -16.35 21.12 12.11
N LEU A 58 -16.11 19.87 11.70
CA LEU A 58 -17.10 18.78 11.75
C LEU A 58 -17.02 17.99 13.05
N VAL A 59 -15.81 17.73 13.54
CA VAL A 59 -15.58 16.80 14.67
C VAL A 59 -14.96 17.48 15.89
N GLY A 60 -14.92 18.82 15.88
CA GLY A 60 -14.40 19.65 16.96
C GLY A 60 -12.90 19.53 17.19
N SER A 61 -12.39 20.36 18.11
CA SER A 61 -10.96 20.47 18.45
C SER A 61 -10.55 19.68 19.69
N LYS A 62 -11.42 18.81 20.21
CA LYS A 62 -11.07 17.93 21.32
C LYS A 62 -10.13 16.83 20.85
N THR A 63 -9.23 16.42 21.73
CA THR A 63 -8.35 15.26 21.54
C THR A 63 -9.18 14.00 21.33
N LYS A 64 -8.74 13.17 20.38
CA LYS A 64 -9.36 11.91 19.98
C LYS A 64 -8.33 10.81 20.09
N THR A 65 -8.76 9.60 20.41
CA THR A 65 -7.88 8.43 20.46
C THR A 65 -8.12 7.55 19.24
N ILE A 66 -7.04 7.06 18.62
CA ILE A 66 -7.11 6.22 17.43
C ILE A 66 -7.35 4.74 17.77
N GLY A 67 -7.79 3.96 16.78
CA GLY A 67 -7.98 2.52 16.87
C GLY A 67 -9.31 2.13 17.53
N ARG A 68 -9.81 0.95 17.18
CA ARG A 68 -11.12 0.47 17.64
C ARG A 68 -11.12 -0.97 18.12
N ASP A 69 -10.28 -1.83 17.56
CA ASP A 69 -10.15 -3.21 18.03
C ASP A 69 -9.29 -3.28 19.28
N TYR A 70 -9.73 -4.05 20.28
CA TYR A 70 -9.01 -4.21 21.54
C TYR A 70 -9.12 -5.64 22.08
N ALA A 71 -8.14 -6.01 22.89
CA ALA A 71 -8.17 -7.15 23.79
C ALA A 71 -7.48 -6.81 25.11
N GLY A 72 -8.03 -7.28 26.22
CA GLY A 72 -7.54 -6.93 27.54
C GLY A 72 -8.23 -7.68 28.67
N VAL A 73 -8.05 -7.19 29.89
CA VAL A 73 -8.62 -7.78 31.11
C VAL A 73 -9.54 -6.77 31.78
N ILE A 74 -10.74 -7.19 32.19
CA ILE A 74 -11.63 -6.36 32.99
C ILE A 74 -11.00 -6.17 34.37
N VAL A 75 -10.75 -4.91 34.77
CA VAL A 75 -10.17 -4.56 36.08
C VAL A 75 -11.18 -3.94 37.04
N LYS A 76 -12.29 -3.39 36.52
CA LYS A 76 -13.40 -2.84 37.30
C LYS A 76 -14.73 -3.09 36.60
N VAL A 77 -15.78 -3.26 37.39
CA VAL A 77 -17.15 -3.51 36.92
C VAL A 77 -18.12 -2.64 37.72
N GLY A 78 -18.98 -1.90 37.01
CA GLY A 78 -20.07 -1.13 37.58
C GLY A 78 -21.18 -2.02 38.16
N LYS A 79 -21.87 -1.54 39.20
CA LYS A 79 -22.85 -2.34 39.94
C LYS A 79 -24.11 -2.74 39.13
N GLN A 80 -24.37 -2.09 38.01
CA GLN A 80 -25.49 -2.36 37.10
C GLN A 80 -25.06 -3.13 35.85
N VAL A 81 -23.77 -3.47 35.70
CA VAL A 81 -23.30 -4.31 34.60
C VAL A 81 -23.83 -5.74 34.75
N SER A 82 -24.20 -6.37 33.63
CA SER A 82 -24.61 -7.78 33.56
C SER A 82 -23.61 -8.69 34.29
N LYS A 83 -24.12 -9.68 35.05
CA LYS A 83 -23.33 -10.62 35.86
C LYS A 83 -22.44 -11.56 35.04
N GLU A 84 -22.60 -11.58 33.71
CA GLU A 84 -21.72 -12.35 32.83
C GLU A 84 -20.30 -11.76 32.74
N TRP A 85 -20.13 -10.48 33.10
CA TRP A 85 -18.86 -9.77 33.11
C TRP A 85 -18.32 -9.62 34.53
N ALA A 86 -17.11 -10.08 34.76
CA ALA A 86 -16.45 -10.02 36.05
C ALA A 86 -15.01 -9.47 35.94
N VAL A 87 -14.51 -8.89 37.04
CA VAL A 87 -13.09 -8.55 37.15
C VAL A 87 -12.25 -9.82 36.95
N GLY A 88 -11.22 -9.72 36.11
CA GLY A 88 -10.36 -10.83 35.72
C GLY A 88 -10.74 -11.50 34.40
N ASP A 89 -11.93 -11.23 33.85
CA ASP A 89 -12.30 -11.74 32.53
C ASP A 89 -11.36 -11.16 31.45
N LYS A 90 -10.77 -12.06 30.64
CA LYS A 90 -10.09 -11.69 29.39
C LYS A 90 -11.14 -11.43 28.33
N VAL A 91 -11.19 -10.23 27.77
CA VAL A 91 -12.19 -9.80 26.79
C VAL A 91 -11.56 -9.19 25.55
N CYS A 92 -12.26 -9.29 24.42
CA CYS A 92 -11.94 -8.57 23.19
C CYS A 92 -13.21 -8.02 22.54
N GLY A 93 -13.04 -7.06 21.63
CA GLY A 93 -14.14 -6.50 20.87
C GLY A 93 -13.76 -5.30 20.03
N LEU A 94 -14.79 -4.66 19.49
CA LEU A 94 -14.69 -3.45 18.69
C LEU A 94 -15.36 -2.30 19.44
N PHE A 95 -14.56 -1.32 19.87
CA PHE A 95 -15.05 -0.06 20.43
C PHE A 95 -15.33 0.93 19.29
N ASP A 96 -16.56 0.89 18.78
CA ASP A 96 -16.99 1.60 17.57
C ASP A 96 -17.39 3.07 17.85
N ALA A 97 -16.43 3.83 18.39
CA ALA A 97 -16.59 5.23 18.76
C ALA A 97 -15.81 6.16 17.81
N TYR A 98 -16.48 6.61 16.77
CA TYR A 98 -15.90 7.56 15.80
C TYR A 98 -15.60 8.93 16.43
N PHE A 99 -14.41 9.46 16.15
CA PHE A 99 -13.96 10.80 16.58
C PHE A 99 -14.14 11.08 18.08
N ASN A 100 -13.96 10.05 18.91
CA ASN A 100 -14.22 10.13 20.34
C ASN A 100 -12.93 10.35 21.15
N GLU A 101 -13.07 10.94 22.33
CA GLU A 101 -11.97 11.08 23.30
C GLU A 101 -11.44 9.69 23.72
N GLN A 102 -12.31 8.66 23.70
CA GLN A 102 -11.97 7.26 23.88
C GLN A 102 -11.76 6.52 22.54
N GLY A 103 -10.81 5.58 22.53
CA GLY A 103 -10.41 4.75 21.39
C GLY A 103 -9.52 3.61 21.88
N ALA A 104 -9.32 2.56 21.10
CA ALA A 104 -8.70 1.33 21.58
C ALA A 104 -7.17 1.42 21.78
N MET A 105 -6.46 2.34 21.12
CA MET A 105 -5.01 2.52 21.30
C MET A 105 -4.73 3.29 22.61
N ARG A 106 -4.95 2.63 23.74
CA ARG A 106 -4.73 3.14 25.09
C ARG A 106 -4.51 2.02 26.10
N ASP A 107 -4.01 2.34 27.30
CA ASP A 107 -3.81 1.35 28.36
C ASP A 107 -5.12 0.95 29.08
N TYR A 108 -6.06 1.87 29.30
CA TYR A 108 -7.33 1.61 29.99
C TYR A 108 -8.54 2.20 29.25
N LEU A 109 -9.43 1.32 28.80
CA LEU A 109 -10.67 1.68 28.09
C LEU A 109 -11.88 1.54 29.02
N VAL A 110 -12.70 2.59 29.10
CA VAL A 110 -13.90 2.62 29.96
C VAL A 110 -15.15 2.71 29.09
N PHE A 111 -16.07 1.76 29.21
CA PHE A 111 -17.27 1.76 28.39
C PHE A 111 -18.39 0.93 29.00
N ASP A 112 -19.62 1.23 28.60
CA ASP A 112 -20.81 0.45 28.91
C ASP A 112 -20.93 -0.73 27.92
N PRO A 113 -20.90 -2.00 28.39
CA PRO A 113 -21.05 -3.18 27.57
C PRO A 113 -22.30 -3.20 26.68
N GLU A 114 -23.37 -2.54 27.10
CA GLU A 114 -24.66 -2.49 26.40
C GLU A 114 -24.79 -1.25 25.50
N SER A 115 -23.79 -0.37 25.48
CA SER A 115 -23.84 0.84 24.66
C SER A 115 -23.75 0.55 23.17
N SER A 116 -24.27 1.47 22.36
CA SER A 116 -24.16 1.40 20.89
C SER A 116 -22.73 1.61 20.36
N ARG A 117 -21.75 1.84 21.24
CA ARG A 117 -20.31 1.93 20.88
C ARG A 117 -19.60 0.60 21.13
N THR A 118 -20.27 -0.38 21.73
CA THR A 118 -19.68 -1.68 22.03
C THR A 118 -20.19 -2.69 21.02
N ARG A 119 -19.27 -3.30 20.27
CA ARG A 119 -19.58 -4.35 19.30
C ARG A 119 -18.70 -5.57 19.52
N LEU A 120 -19.30 -6.74 19.34
CA LEU A 120 -18.63 -8.03 19.44
C LEU A 120 -17.83 -8.22 20.75
N LEU A 121 -18.25 -7.54 21.83
CA LEU A 121 -17.67 -7.78 23.15
C LEU A 121 -17.92 -9.24 23.51
N CYS A 122 -16.84 -9.99 23.68
CA CYS A 122 -16.86 -11.39 24.07
C CYS A 122 -15.66 -11.69 24.95
N LYS A 123 -15.72 -12.82 25.67
CA LYS A 123 -14.53 -13.39 26.29
C LYS A 123 -13.58 -13.85 25.19
N ILE A 124 -12.29 -13.66 25.39
CA ILE A 124 -11.28 -14.06 24.40
C ILE A 124 -11.43 -15.57 24.16
N PRO A 125 -11.67 -16.02 22.91
CA PRO A 125 -11.70 -17.44 22.58
C PRO A 125 -10.35 -18.10 22.87
N GLU A 126 -10.36 -19.40 23.12
CA GLU A 126 -9.10 -20.15 23.19
C GLU A 126 -8.49 -20.22 21.79
N PHE A 127 -7.23 -19.78 21.68
CA PHE A 127 -6.47 -19.83 20.45
C PHE A 127 -5.40 -20.91 20.55
N GLN A 128 -5.17 -21.60 19.43
CA GLN A 128 -4.05 -22.53 19.28
C GLN A 128 -3.05 -21.93 18.31
N ASN A 129 -2.28 -20.96 18.79
CA ASN A 129 -1.26 -20.28 18.00
C ASN A 129 0.03 -20.17 18.82
N PRO A 130 1.15 -20.74 18.35
CA PRO A 130 2.42 -20.68 19.06
C PRO A 130 3.17 -19.35 18.88
N GLU A 131 2.81 -18.53 17.88
CA GLU A 131 3.53 -17.31 17.51
C GLU A 131 3.03 -16.07 18.27
N HIS A 132 1.75 -16.07 18.64
CA HIS A 132 1.08 -14.90 19.22
C HIS A 132 0.28 -15.27 20.47
N ASN A 133 0.24 -14.35 21.44
CA ASN A 133 -0.55 -14.53 22.65
C ASN A 133 -2.05 -14.24 22.42
N ASP A 134 -2.89 -14.68 23.36
CA ASP A 134 -4.35 -14.53 23.32
C ASP A 134 -4.82 -13.09 23.08
N PHE A 135 -4.12 -12.09 23.62
CA PHE A 135 -4.52 -10.69 23.49
C PHE A 135 -4.26 -10.17 22.07
N VAL A 136 -3.08 -10.44 21.51
CA VAL A 136 -2.77 -10.08 20.13
C VAL A 136 -3.78 -10.71 19.17
N LEU A 137 -4.06 -12.01 19.35
CA LEU A 137 -5.04 -12.72 18.55
C LEU A 137 -6.44 -12.12 18.77
N GLY A 138 -6.86 -11.92 20.01
CA GLY A 138 -8.16 -11.33 20.36
C GLY A 138 -8.40 -9.95 19.77
N ALA A 139 -7.36 -9.12 19.65
CA ALA A 139 -7.47 -7.79 19.06
C ALA A 139 -7.45 -7.78 17.53
N SER A 140 -7.02 -8.85 16.87
CA SER A 140 -6.71 -8.82 15.43
C SER A 140 -7.91 -9.05 14.50
N TRP A 141 -9.07 -9.43 15.03
CA TRP A 141 -10.22 -9.87 14.23
C TRP A 141 -11.53 -9.07 14.36
N PRO A 142 -11.87 -8.35 15.45
CA PRO A 142 -13.24 -7.87 15.65
C PRO A 142 -13.78 -6.99 14.51
N LEU A 143 -13.04 -5.99 14.03
CA LEU A 143 -13.45 -5.14 12.92
C LEU A 143 -13.67 -5.91 11.62
N VAL A 144 -12.68 -6.69 11.21
CA VAL A 144 -12.69 -7.39 9.91
C VAL A 144 -13.73 -8.49 9.88
N PHE A 145 -13.92 -9.21 11.00
CA PHE A 145 -14.99 -10.18 11.16
C PHE A 145 -16.36 -9.50 11.15
N SER A 146 -16.52 -8.41 11.90
CA SER A 146 -17.77 -7.63 11.91
C SER A 146 -18.15 -7.19 10.50
N THR A 147 -17.18 -6.73 9.73
CA THR A 147 -17.34 -6.33 8.33
C THR A 147 -17.79 -7.52 7.48
N ALA A 148 -17.09 -8.65 7.55
CA ALA A 148 -17.46 -9.86 6.82
C ALA A 148 -18.89 -10.34 7.15
N LEU A 149 -19.22 -10.48 8.44
CA LEU A 149 -20.52 -10.96 8.90
C LEU A 149 -21.66 -10.04 8.47
N GLN A 150 -21.44 -8.72 8.53
CA GLN A 150 -22.44 -7.72 8.16
C GLN A 150 -23.01 -7.94 6.76
N GLY A 151 -22.15 -8.33 5.81
CA GLY A 151 -22.59 -8.57 4.43
C GLY A 151 -23.51 -9.76 4.27
N PHE A 152 -23.49 -10.72 5.20
CA PHE A 152 -24.42 -11.85 5.21
C PHE A 152 -25.71 -11.56 5.98
N THR A 153 -25.70 -10.60 6.92
CA THR A 153 -26.81 -10.43 7.87
C THR A 153 -27.66 -9.18 7.66
N GLU A 154 -27.16 -8.11 7.01
CA GLU A 154 -27.88 -6.83 6.96
C GLU A 154 -28.77 -6.63 5.73
N PHE A 155 -28.50 -7.28 4.60
CA PHE A 155 -29.13 -6.96 3.31
C PHE A 155 -30.24 -7.94 2.89
N GLY A 156 -30.73 -8.76 3.82
CA GLY A 156 -31.91 -9.61 3.64
C GLY A 156 -31.73 -10.81 2.69
N GLN A 157 -30.54 -11.04 2.15
CA GLN A 157 -30.26 -12.21 1.31
C GLN A 157 -30.25 -13.48 2.14
N LYS A 158 -30.92 -14.53 1.63
CA LYS A 158 -31.00 -15.83 2.30
C LYS A 158 -29.93 -16.75 1.72
N PHE A 159 -28.90 -17.00 2.52
CA PHE A 159 -27.83 -17.91 2.15
C PHE A 159 -28.11 -19.33 2.66
N GLY A 160 -27.71 -20.33 1.87
CA GLY A 160 -27.84 -21.74 2.23
C GLY A 160 -27.13 -22.66 1.23
N PRO A 161 -27.38 -23.98 1.28
CA PRO A 161 -26.67 -24.99 0.48
C PRO A 161 -26.73 -24.84 -1.05
N GLU A 162 -27.61 -23.98 -1.57
CA GLU A 162 -27.73 -23.67 -3.01
C GLU A 162 -27.04 -22.36 -3.41
N SER A 163 -26.51 -21.62 -2.42
CA SER A 163 -25.91 -20.30 -2.65
C SER A 163 -24.46 -20.41 -3.12
N ASN A 164 -24.08 -19.57 -4.08
CA ASN A 164 -22.69 -19.42 -4.52
C ASN A 164 -22.17 -18.03 -4.14
N VAL A 165 -20.96 -17.96 -3.59
CA VAL A 165 -20.32 -16.70 -3.15
C VAL A 165 -19.01 -16.49 -3.89
N LEU A 166 -18.82 -15.29 -4.44
CA LEU A 166 -17.55 -14.82 -4.98
C LEU A 166 -16.90 -13.83 -4.00
N VAL A 167 -15.65 -14.05 -3.63
CA VAL A 167 -14.86 -13.19 -2.74
C VAL A 167 -13.71 -12.58 -3.52
N LEU A 168 -13.87 -11.33 -3.95
CA LEU A 168 -12.79 -10.60 -4.62
C LEU A 168 -11.82 -10.08 -3.55
N GLY A 169 -10.56 -10.52 -3.59
CA GLY A 169 -9.60 -10.25 -2.52
C GLY A 169 -9.74 -11.18 -1.32
N ALA A 170 -9.94 -12.48 -1.55
CA ALA A 170 -9.99 -13.51 -0.53
C ALA A 170 -8.71 -13.59 0.33
N GLY A 171 -7.57 -13.10 -0.18
CA GLY A 171 -6.31 -12.99 0.57
C GLY A 171 -6.25 -11.86 1.61
N THR A 172 -7.27 -10.99 1.66
CA THR A 172 -7.39 -9.93 2.69
C THR A 172 -7.94 -10.48 3.99
N SER A 173 -7.75 -9.78 5.12
CA SER A 173 -8.30 -10.22 6.42
C SER A 173 -9.82 -10.31 6.40
N VAL A 174 -10.52 -9.41 5.68
CA VAL A 174 -11.97 -9.51 5.52
C VAL A 174 -12.35 -10.68 4.61
N GLY A 175 -11.71 -10.81 3.45
CA GLY A 175 -11.97 -11.91 2.51
C GLY A 175 -11.78 -13.30 3.12
N TRP A 176 -10.76 -13.46 3.98
CA TRP A 176 -10.52 -14.68 4.75
C TRP A 176 -11.72 -15.04 5.64
N TYR A 177 -12.28 -14.05 6.34
CA TYR A 177 -13.48 -14.25 7.16
C TYR A 177 -14.74 -14.46 6.33
N VAL A 178 -14.90 -13.79 5.19
CA VAL A 178 -16.04 -13.99 4.28
C VAL A 178 -16.13 -15.45 3.84
N ALA A 179 -15.02 -16.03 3.38
CA ALA A 179 -14.98 -17.43 2.95
C ALA A 179 -15.36 -18.39 4.09
N LYS A 180 -14.79 -18.19 5.28
CA LYS A 180 -15.09 -19.00 6.48
C LYS A 180 -16.55 -18.90 6.91
N ILE A 181 -17.08 -17.69 7.00
CA ILE A 181 -18.49 -17.45 7.36
C ILE A 181 -19.42 -18.11 6.35
N ALA A 182 -19.12 -17.96 5.04
CA ALA A 182 -19.92 -18.59 3.99
C ALA A 182 -19.97 -20.11 4.13
N LYS A 183 -18.82 -20.78 4.29
CA LYS A 183 -18.76 -22.26 4.37
C LYS A 183 -19.29 -22.81 5.69
N GLU A 184 -18.94 -22.22 6.83
CA GLU A 184 -19.25 -22.83 8.13
C GLU A 184 -20.58 -22.40 8.71
N LEU A 185 -20.87 -21.10 8.65
CA LEU A 185 -22.02 -20.52 9.31
C LEU A 185 -23.27 -20.58 8.42
N PHE A 186 -23.07 -20.34 7.12
CA PHE A 186 -24.17 -20.34 6.14
C PHE A 186 -24.21 -21.60 5.27
N LYS A 187 -23.16 -22.43 5.29
CA LYS A 187 -23.08 -23.70 4.57
C LYS A 187 -23.44 -23.55 3.09
N VAL A 188 -22.86 -22.53 2.45
CA VAL A 188 -23.08 -22.26 1.03
C VAL A 188 -22.51 -23.38 0.16
N ASN A 189 -23.06 -23.53 -1.05
CA ASN A 189 -22.62 -24.52 -2.03
C ASN A 189 -21.13 -24.34 -2.35
N SER A 190 -20.79 -23.16 -2.88
CA SER A 190 -19.46 -22.85 -3.38
C SER A 190 -18.99 -21.46 -2.95
N VAL A 191 -17.71 -21.37 -2.60
CA VAL A 191 -16.97 -20.12 -2.41
C VAL A 191 -15.84 -20.05 -3.44
N VAL A 192 -15.92 -19.08 -4.33
CA VAL A 192 -14.85 -18.77 -5.30
C VAL A 192 -14.14 -17.52 -4.80
N GLY A 193 -12.82 -17.54 -4.75
CA GLY A 193 -12.02 -16.41 -4.27
C GLY A 193 -11.01 -15.94 -5.31
N THR A 194 -10.59 -14.68 -5.20
CA THR A 194 -9.41 -14.17 -5.93
C THR A 194 -8.33 -13.79 -4.93
N CYS A 195 -7.11 -14.23 -5.19
CA CYS A 195 -5.95 -14.00 -4.35
C CYS A 195 -4.69 -13.88 -5.23
N SER A 196 -3.60 -13.30 -4.74
CA SER A 196 -2.31 -13.47 -5.42
C SER A 196 -1.66 -14.76 -4.91
N ALA A 197 -0.71 -15.34 -5.66
CA ALA A 197 0.07 -16.50 -5.18
C ALA A 197 0.63 -16.31 -3.76
N ALA A 198 1.11 -15.10 -3.42
CA ALA A 198 1.67 -14.78 -2.10
C ALA A 198 0.63 -14.79 -0.96
N SER A 199 -0.66 -14.90 -1.27
CA SER A 199 -1.75 -14.92 -0.29
C SER A 199 -2.66 -16.14 -0.45
N VAL A 200 -2.21 -17.16 -1.19
CA VAL A 200 -3.03 -18.34 -1.51
C VAL A 200 -3.44 -19.14 -0.29
N GLU A 201 -2.58 -19.22 0.73
CA GLU A 201 -2.89 -19.89 2.00
C GLU A 201 -4.10 -19.26 2.71
N ARG A 202 -4.31 -17.96 2.50
CA ARG A 202 -5.47 -17.23 3.04
C ARG A 202 -6.76 -17.49 2.24
N CYS A 203 -6.72 -18.15 1.09
CA CYS A 203 -7.92 -18.63 0.39
C CYS A 203 -8.20 -20.13 0.67
N SER A 204 -7.62 -20.71 1.72
CA SER A 204 -7.82 -22.13 2.07
C SER A 204 -9.28 -22.53 2.36
N SER A 205 -10.16 -21.57 2.65
CA SER A 205 -11.61 -21.81 2.82
C SER A 205 -12.42 -21.59 1.54
N CYS A 206 -11.76 -21.25 0.44
CA CYS A 206 -12.36 -21.15 -0.90
C CYS A 206 -12.34 -22.55 -1.54
N ASP A 207 -13.42 -22.94 -2.23
CA ASP A 207 -13.43 -24.15 -3.05
C ASP A 207 -12.56 -23.97 -4.31
N ILE A 208 -12.42 -22.72 -4.78
CA ILE A 208 -11.60 -22.32 -5.93
C ILE A 208 -10.92 -20.99 -5.57
N CYS A 209 -9.58 -20.89 -5.64
CA CYS A 209 -8.89 -19.58 -5.71
C CYS A 209 -8.36 -19.34 -7.13
N ILE A 210 -8.63 -18.16 -7.66
CA ILE A 210 -8.11 -17.65 -8.93
C ILE A 210 -6.93 -16.72 -8.62
N ASP A 211 -5.76 -16.98 -9.22
CA ASP A 211 -4.61 -16.10 -9.10
C ASP A 211 -4.77 -14.92 -10.06
N TYR A 212 -5.22 -13.77 -9.55
CA TYR A 212 -5.50 -12.60 -10.39
C TYR A 212 -4.27 -12.01 -11.08
N LYS A 213 -3.05 -12.46 -10.72
CA LYS A 213 -1.80 -12.07 -11.40
C LYS A 213 -1.42 -12.99 -12.57
N LYS A 214 -2.06 -14.16 -12.67
CA LYS A 214 -1.73 -15.19 -13.67
C LYS A 214 -2.90 -15.52 -14.59
N GLU A 215 -4.11 -15.28 -14.13
CA GLU A 215 -5.35 -15.63 -14.82
C GLU A 215 -6.17 -14.37 -15.11
N ASP A 216 -6.80 -14.32 -16.28
CA ASP A 216 -7.86 -13.35 -16.58
C ASP A 216 -9.08 -13.70 -15.73
N VAL A 217 -9.33 -12.88 -14.70
CA VAL A 217 -10.40 -13.14 -13.71
C VAL A 217 -11.79 -13.22 -14.38
N PRO A 218 -12.23 -12.25 -15.20
CA PRO A 218 -13.48 -12.36 -15.97
C PRO A 218 -13.62 -13.67 -16.74
N LEU A 219 -12.62 -14.04 -17.54
CA LEU A 219 -12.66 -15.26 -18.35
C LEU A 219 -12.73 -16.51 -17.47
N ARG A 220 -11.87 -16.58 -16.45
CA ARG A 220 -11.80 -17.71 -15.54
C ARG A 220 -13.09 -17.89 -14.75
N LEU A 221 -13.75 -16.80 -14.34
CA LEU A 221 -15.05 -16.87 -13.67
C LEU A 221 -16.15 -17.45 -14.57
N LYS A 222 -16.16 -17.14 -15.87
CA LYS A 222 -17.11 -17.75 -16.82
C LYS A 222 -16.91 -19.25 -16.91
N GLU A 223 -15.66 -19.71 -16.99
CA GLU A 223 -15.34 -21.14 -16.98
C GLU A 223 -15.77 -21.80 -15.66
N VAL A 224 -15.53 -21.14 -14.52
CA VAL A 224 -15.96 -21.62 -13.20
C VAL A 224 -17.47 -21.79 -13.14
N ILE A 225 -18.20 -20.79 -13.63
CA ILE A 225 -19.67 -20.84 -13.68
C ILE A 225 -20.14 -22.00 -14.56
N SER A 226 -19.61 -22.14 -15.78
CA SER A 226 -20.03 -23.18 -16.70
C SER A 226 -19.69 -24.59 -16.22
N ASN A 227 -18.46 -24.81 -15.73
CA ASN A 227 -17.93 -26.15 -15.50
C ASN A 227 -18.10 -26.62 -14.04
N GLN A 228 -17.83 -25.76 -13.07
CA GLN A 228 -17.85 -26.11 -11.65
C GLN A 228 -19.19 -25.76 -10.97
N LEU A 229 -19.83 -24.65 -11.37
CA LEU A 229 -21.12 -24.22 -10.81
C LEU A 229 -22.32 -24.64 -11.67
N GLN A 230 -22.12 -25.43 -12.73
CA GLN A 230 -23.19 -25.97 -13.59
C GLN A 230 -24.11 -24.89 -14.17
N GLY A 231 -23.53 -23.75 -14.55
CA GLY A 231 -24.23 -22.59 -15.06
C GLY A 231 -24.86 -21.69 -13.99
N GLN A 232 -24.77 -22.05 -12.70
CA GLN A 232 -25.29 -21.23 -11.62
C GLN A 232 -24.38 -20.03 -11.34
N LYS A 233 -24.97 -18.85 -11.33
CA LYS A 233 -24.31 -17.58 -11.00
C LYS A 233 -24.18 -17.38 -9.50
N PHE A 234 -23.45 -16.35 -9.09
CA PHE A 234 -23.26 -15.99 -7.69
C PHE A 234 -24.50 -15.30 -7.10
N ASP A 235 -24.81 -15.64 -5.86
CA ASP A 235 -25.80 -14.95 -5.03
C ASP A 235 -25.22 -13.70 -4.36
N LEU A 236 -23.91 -13.74 -4.09
CA LEU A 236 -23.15 -12.68 -3.46
C LEU A 236 -21.79 -12.53 -4.13
N ILE A 237 -21.46 -11.31 -4.55
CA ILE A 237 -20.10 -10.86 -4.82
C ILE A 237 -19.68 -9.98 -3.66
N TYR A 238 -18.72 -10.44 -2.89
CA TYR A 238 -18.13 -9.71 -1.77
C TYR A 238 -16.76 -9.15 -2.21
N ASP A 239 -16.71 -7.86 -2.49
CA ASP A 239 -15.56 -7.16 -3.01
C ASP A 239 -14.74 -6.47 -1.90
N CYS A 240 -13.67 -7.16 -1.50
CA CYS A 240 -12.68 -6.70 -0.54
C CYS A 240 -11.47 -6.01 -1.21
N ALA A 241 -11.38 -6.07 -2.54
CA ALA A 241 -10.21 -5.61 -3.31
C ALA A 241 -10.49 -4.35 -4.13
N GLY A 242 -11.75 -3.99 -4.36
CA GLY A 242 -12.19 -2.89 -5.22
C GLY A 242 -12.01 -3.23 -6.70
N TYR A 243 -12.39 -4.45 -7.10
CA TYR A 243 -12.21 -4.95 -8.47
C TYR A 243 -13.42 -4.60 -9.34
N ASN A 244 -13.33 -3.50 -10.06
CA ASN A 244 -14.46 -2.91 -10.79
C ASN A 244 -14.73 -3.53 -12.18
N ASP A 245 -13.81 -4.37 -12.70
CA ASP A 245 -13.86 -4.85 -14.09
C ASP A 245 -15.05 -5.77 -14.38
N LEU A 246 -15.64 -6.37 -13.34
CA LEU A 246 -16.85 -7.18 -13.49
C LEU A 246 -18.11 -6.32 -13.68
N LEU A 247 -18.13 -5.07 -13.21
CA LEU A 247 -19.35 -4.26 -13.15
C LEU A 247 -20.03 -4.01 -14.52
N PRO A 248 -19.30 -3.76 -15.62
CA PRO A 248 -19.93 -3.58 -16.94
C PRO A 248 -20.63 -4.85 -17.47
N HIS A 249 -20.23 -6.02 -16.99
CA HIS A 249 -20.72 -7.33 -17.44
C HIS A 249 -21.24 -8.17 -16.27
N ILE A 250 -21.76 -7.51 -15.24
CA ILE A 250 -22.08 -8.15 -13.96
C ILE A 250 -23.12 -9.27 -14.10
N ASP A 251 -24.01 -9.14 -15.09
CA ASP A 251 -25.05 -10.10 -15.40
C ASP A 251 -24.49 -11.44 -15.89
N ASP A 252 -23.23 -11.50 -16.32
CA ASP A 252 -22.56 -12.76 -16.66
C ASP A 252 -22.24 -13.58 -15.40
N TYR A 253 -22.08 -12.92 -14.25
CA TYR A 253 -21.52 -13.52 -13.03
C TYR A 253 -22.50 -13.58 -11.86
N LEU A 254 -23.34 -12.54 -11.70
CA LEU A 254 -24.23 -12.37 -10.56
C LEU A 254 -25.67 -12.67 -10.97
N LYS A 255 -26.41 -13.31 -10.06
CA LYS A 255 -27.86 -13.55 -10.22
C LYS A 255 -28.61 -12.21 -10.33
N PRO A 256 -29.84 -12.20 -10.88
CA PRO A 256 -30.64 -10.97 -10.99
C PRO A 256 -31.16 -10.49 -9.62
N LYS A 257 -31.48 -9.20 -9.55
CA LYS A 257 -32.06 -8.53 -8.37
C LYS A 257 -33.36 -9.16 -7.88
N SER A 258 -34.13 -9.80 -8.76
CA SER A 258 -35.35 -10.53 -8.41
C SER A 258 -35.08 -11.73 -7.48
N GLU A 259 -33.87 -12.26 -7.49
CA GLU A 259 -33.38 -13.30 -6.57
C GLU A 259 -32.60 -12.70 -5.38
N ASN A 260 -32.73 -11.38 -5.19
CA ASN A 260 -32.09 -10.61 -4.14
C ASN A 260 -30.55 -10.75 -4.10
N SER A 261 -29.93 -10.89 -5.27
CA SER A 261 -28.46 -10.94 -5.40
C SER A 261 -27.78 -9.66 -4.89
N GLN A 262 -26.57 -9.82 -4.37
CA GLN A 262 -25.86 -8.77 -3.64
C GLN A 262 -24.45 -8.55 -4.22
N TYR A 263 -24.09 -7.30 -4.49
CA TYR A 263 -22.71 -6.86 -4.67
C TYR A 263 -22.34 -5.96 -3.49
N ILE A 264 -21.45 -6.44 -2.63
CA ILE A 264 -20.99 -5.72 -1.44
C ILE A 264 -19.59 -5.22 -1.71
N ASN A 265 -19.40 -3.91 -1.71
CA ASN A 265 -18.11 -3.27 -1.96
C ASN A 265 -17.61 -2.60 -0.67
N ILE A 266 -16.42 -2.98 -0.20
CA ILE A 266 -15.78 -2.30 0.94
C ILE A 266 -14.96 -1.09 0.47
N PRO A 267 -13.99 -1.23 -0.46
CA PRO A 267 -13.09 -0.12 -0.77
C PRO A 267 -13.79 1.06 -1.44
N GLY A 268 -14.92 0.81 -2.07
CA GLY A 268 -15.68 1.76 -2.88
C GLY A 268 -15.30 1.71 -4.35
N LYS A 269 -16.03 2.51 -5.15
CA LYS A 269 -15.75 2.69 -6.59
C LYS A 269 -14.35 3.26 -6.80
N VAL A 270 -13.94 4.19 -5.93
CA VAL A 270 -12.59 4.74 -5.90
C VAL A 270 -12.00 4.42 -4.54
N LYS A 271 -10.80 3.83 -4.56
CA LYS A 271 -10.05 3.46 -3.37
C LYS A 271 -9.41 4.70 -2.73
N TYR A 272 -9.30 4.67 -1.41
CA TYR A 272 -8.63 5.73 -0.66
C TYR A 272 -7.11 5.64 -0.84
N GLN A 273 -6.44 6.77 -1.00
CA GLN A 273 -4.99 6.87 -1.18
C GLN A 273 -4.38 7.76 -0.08
N PHE A 274 -3.41 7.25 0.68
CA PHE A 274 -2.81 7.99 1.79
C PHE A 274 -1.73 9.02 1.36
N ASP A 275 -1.58 9.23 0.05
CA ASP A 275 -0.63 10.19 -0.56
C ASP A 275 -1.28 11.56 -0.88
N GLY A 276 -2.54 11.77 -0.48
CA GLY A 276 -3.28 13.01 -0.70
C GLY A 276 -4.08 13.06 -2.00
N HIS A 277 -4.08 12.01 -2.81
CA HIS A 277 -4.82 11.94 -4.08
C HIS A 277 -6.32 11.55 -3.92
N ASN A 278 -6.99 12.05 -2.87
CA ASN A 278 -8.38 11.70 -2.54
C ASN A 278 -9.45 12.68 -3.07
N LYS A 279 -9.15 13.49 -4.09
CA LYS A 279 -10.11 14.52 -4.57
C LYS A 279 -11.42 13.87 -5.01
N GLY A 280 -12.49 14.26 -4.32
CA GLY A 280 -13.84 13.75 -4.56
C GLY A 280 -14.06 12.31 -4.11
N PHE A 281 -13.18 11.70 -3.30
CA PHE A 281 -13.35 10.33 -2.79
C PHE A 281 -14.73 10.12 -2.17
N LEU A 282 -15.13 10.97 -1.21
CA LEU A 282 -16.47 10.89 -0.59
C LEU A 282 -17.57 11.01 -1.64
N TRP A 283 -17.52 12.02 -2.50
CA TRP A 283 -18.56 12.27 -3.51
C TRP A 283 -18.68 11.13 -4.53
N LYS A 284 -17.56 10.60 -5.02
CA LYS A 284 -17.52 9.50 -6.00
C LYS A 284 -18.05 8.19 -5.41
N ASN A 285 -17.81 7.96 -4.11
CA ASN A 285 -18.33 6.78 -3.43
C ASN A 285 -19.82 6.95 -3.02
N ILE A 286 -20.24 8.12 -2.55
CA ILE A 286 -21.66 8.42 -2.27
C ILE A 286 -22.51 8.27 -3.54
N THR A 287 -22.08 8.84 -4.66
CA THR A 287 -22.80 8.71 -5.95
C THR A 287 -22.85 7.26 -6.43
N SER A 288 -21.89 6.42 -6.06
CA SER A 288 -21.91 4.99 -6.39
C SER A 288 -22.99 4.20 -5.65
N MET A 289 -23.49 4.69 -4.51
CA MET A 289 -24.61 4.09 -3.78
C MET A 289 -25.95 4.38 -4.48
N LEU A 290 -26.04 5.49 -5.22
CA LEU A 290 -27.25 5.92 -5.92
C LEU A 290 -27.33 5.27 -7.31
N ARG A 291 -27.48 3.94 -7.36
CA ARG A 291 -27.59 3.14 -8.60
C ARG A 291 -28.97 2.49 -8.78
N PRO A 292 -30.04 3.27 -9.03
CA PRO A 292 -31.41 2.75 -9.11
C PRO A 292 -31.66 1.77 -10.27
N HIS A 293 -30.84 1.81 -11.32
CA HIS A 293 -31.02 1.01 -12.56
C HIS A 293 -30.08 -0.19 -12.69
N THR A 294 -29.56 -0.70 -11.58
CA THR A 294 -28.74 -1.92 -11.60
C THR A 294 -29.60 -3.18 -11.59
N SER A 295 -29.12 -4.22 -12.28
CA SER A 295 -29.71 -5.55 -12.34
C SER A 295 -29.48 -6.39 -11.07
N PHE A 296 -28.89 -5.80 -10.02
CA PHE A 296 -28.52 -6.42 -8.75
C PHE A 296 -28.65 -5.40 -7.58
N ASN A 297 -28.49 -5.84 -6.33
CA ASN A 297 -28.42 -4.92 -5.19
C ASN A 297 -26.96 -4.53 -4.90
N TYR A 298 -26.62 -3.24 -4.96
CA TYR A 298 -25.29 -2.73 -4.65
C TYR A 298 -25.25 -2.11 -3.25
N HIS A 299 -24.26 -2.51 -2.46
CA HIS A 299 -24.03 -2.00 -1.11
C HIS A 299 -22.59 -1.53 -0.92
N LEU A 300 -22.43 -0.29 -0.47
CA LEU A 300 -21.13 0.24 -0.04
C LEU A 300 -21.00 0.08 1.48
N LEU A 301 -20.09 -0.79 1.91
CA LEU A 301 -19.92 -1.15 3.32
C LEU A 301 -18.82 -0.30 3.99
N GLN A 302 -19.04 1.01 4.06
CA GLN A 302 -18.13 1.97 4.74
C GLN A 302 -18.68 2.47 6.08
N ILE A 303 -19.99 2.35 6.30
CA ILE A 303 -20.68 2.84 7.49
C ILE A 303 -21.54 1.71 8.04
N TYR A 304 -21.34 1.37 9.31
CA TYR A 304 -22.17 0.38 9.98
C TYR A 304 -23.61 0.88 10.12
N THR A 305 -24.58 0.15 9.55
CA THR A 305 -25.99 0.53 9.62
C THR A 305 -26.64 0.00 10.90
N THR A 306 -26.24 -1.19 11.37
CA THR A 306 -26.63 -1.73 12.67
C THR A 306 -25.45 -1.71 13.64
N ARG A 307 -25.71 -1.29 14.89
CA ARG A 307 -24.69 -1.19 15.96
C ARG A 307 -24.80 -2.28 17.01
N LYS A 308 -25.75 -3.20 16.87
CA LYS A 308 -25.90 -4.36 17.77
C LYS A 308 -25.14 -5.55 17.23
N THR A 309 -24.54 -6.33 18.12
CA THR A 309 -23.95 -7.64 17.79
C THR A 309 -25.05 -8.58 17.28
N PRO A 310 -24.96 -9.09 16.03
CA PRO A 310 -25.98 -9.98 15.49
C PRO A 310 -25.91 -11.37 16.15
N PRO A 311 -27.04 -12.09 16.34
CA PRO A 311 -27.03 -13.43 16.95
C PRO A 311 -26.10 -14.43 16.26
N LYS A 312 -25.94 -14.31 14.93
CA LYS A 312 -25.02 -15.11 14.11
C LYS A 312 -23.56 -15.04 14.54
N PHE A 313 -23.15 -13.96 15.22
CA PHE A 313 -21.82 -13.87 15.81
C PHE A 313 -21.57 -14.97 16.86
N TYR A 314 -22.51 -15.17 17.78
CA TYR A 314 -22.36 -16.16 18.85
C TYR A 314 -22.40 -17.59 18.32
N GLU A 315 -23.21 -17.85 17.28
CA GLU A 315 -23.20 -19.14 16.57
C GLU A 315 -21.85 -19.41 15.90
N PHE A 316 -21.25 -18.39 15.25
CA PHE A 316 -19.91 -18.52 14.68
C PHE A 316 -18.85 -18.77 15.75
N LEU A 317 -18.90 -18.03 16.87
CA LEU A 317 -17.97 -18.24 17.98
C LEU A 317 -18.05 -19.67 18.52
N GLU A 318 -19.25 -20.24 18.66
CA GLU A 318 -19.43 -21.62 19.11
C GLU A 318 -18.84 -22.65 18.12
N ILE A 319 -18.94 -22.39 16.81
CA ILE A 319 -18.31 -23.23 15.79
C ILE A 319 -16.78 -23.10 15.87
N ALA A 320 -16.29 -21.86 16.00
CA ALA A 320 -14.87 -21.53 16.02
C ALA A 320 -14.14 -22.16 17.21
N THR A 321 -14.78 -22.23 18.39
CA THR A 321 -14.19 -22.82 19.59
C THR A 321 -14.16 -24.35 19.58
N LYS A 322 -14.94 -25.01 18.72
CA LYS A 322 -14.98 -26.48 18.62
C LYS A 322 -14.00 -27.07 17.60
N LYS A 323 -13.39 -26.24 16.75
CA LYS A 323 -12.45 -26.68 15.71
C LYS A 323 -11.04 -26.19 16.02
N ASP A 324 -10.17 -27.12 16.38
CA ASP A 324 -8.75 -26.85 16.67
C ASP A 324 -8.07 -26.09 15.53
N GLY A 325 -7.28 -25.05 15.88
CA GLY A 325 -6.54 -24.20 14.95
C GLY A 325 -7.39 -23.38 13.95
N TYR A 326 -8.72 -23.49 13.99
CA TYR A 326 -9.61 -22.92 12.97
C TYR A 326 -9.69 -21.40 13.03
N PHE A 327 -9.57 -20.84 14.24
CA PHE A 327 -9.73 -19.43 14.54
C PHE A 327 -8.39 -18.75 14.83
N ASN A 328 -7.41 -18.90 13.92
CA ASN A 328 -6.14 -18.19 13.99
C ASN A 328 -6.16 -17.02 12.99
N PRO A 329 -6.59 -15.82 13.40
CA PRO A 329 -6.63 -14.65 12.51
C PRO A 329 -5.24 -14.35 11.94
N PRO A 330 -5.14 -14.00 10.64
CA PRO A 330 -3.86 -13.67 10.04
C PRO A 330 -3.31 -12.37 10.64
N ILE A 331 -2.12 -12.45 11.21
CA ILE A 331 -1.38 -11.31 11.76
C ILE A 331 -0.15 -11.09 10.89
N ASP A 332 0.06 -9.84 10.49
CA ASP A 332 1.16 -9.46 9.60
C ASP A 332 2.37 -8.94 10.39
N SER A 333 2.14 -8.17 11.46
CA SER A 333 3.19 -7.69 12.36
C SER A 333 2.60 -7.19 13.68
N VAL A 334 3.42 -7.20 14.73
CA VAL A 334 3.08 -6.71 16.07
C VAL A 334 4.18 -5.75 16.51
N TYR A 335 3.78 -4.61 17.07
CA TYR A 335 4.68 -3.55 17.53
C TYR A 335 4.33 -3.17 18.97
N SER A 336 5.31 -2.66 19.72
CA SER A 336 5.00 -1.97 20.97
C SER A 336 4.26 -0.66 20.68
N LEU A 337 3.55 -0.10 21.66
CA LEU A 337 2.82 1.16 21.48
C LEU A 337 3.75 2.30 21.04
N ASP A 338 4.98 2.35 21.58
CA ASP A 338 5.98 3.38 21.24
C ASP A 338 6.49 3.27 19.79
N GLN A 339 6.29 2.11 19.17
CA GLN A 339 6.64 1.80 17.78
C GLN A 339 5.47 1.99 16.80
N TYR A 340 4.39 2.69 17.20
CA TYR A 340 3.18 2.84 16.39
C TYR A 340 3.43 3.41 14.99
N HIS A 341 4.47 4.24 14.82
CA HIS A 341 4.80 4.88 13.55
C HIS A 341 5.18 3.85 12.47
N TYR A 342 5.82 2.73 12.83
CA TYR A 342 6.10 1.64 11.88
C TYR A 342 4.81 0.97 11.40
N ALA A 343 3.85 0.76 12.30
CA ALA A 343 2.56 0.19 11.94
C ALA A 343 1.74 1.14 11.05
N GLU A 344 1.74 2.43 11.37
CA GLU A 344 1.12 3.49 10.55
C GLU A 344 1.73 3.53 9.14
N GLU A 345 3.06 3.59 9.04
CA GLU A 345 3.76 3.63 7.77
C GLU A 345 3.46 2.39 6.92
N LYS A 346 3.48 1.20 7.53
CA LYS A 346 3.21 -0.06 6.84
C LYS A 346 1.80 -0.10 6.26
N ILE A 347 0.78 0.30 7.03
CA ILE A 347 -0.61 0.32 6.56
C ILE A 347 -0.82 1.36 5.45
N LYS A 348 -0.28 2.56 5.63
CA LYS A 348 -0.38 3.63 4.62
C LYS A 348 0.31 3.22 3.31
N LYS A 349 1.53 2.66 3.39
CA LYS A 349 2.27 2.17 2.21
C LYS A 349 1.56 1.04 1.50
N ALA A 350 1.08 0.02 2.22
CA ALA A 350 0.41 -1.13 1.62
C ALA A 350 -0.75 -0.69 0.70
N LEU A 351 -1.51 0.33 1.12
CA LEU A 351 -2.66 0.83 0.36
C LEU A 351 -2.31 1.80 -0.77
N THR A 352 -1.17 2.48 -0.67
CA THR A 352 -0.62 3.26 -1.78
C THR A 352 -0.10 2.34 -2.90
N TYR A 353 0.67 1.29 -2.57
CA TYR A 353 1.27 0.38 -3.56
C TYR A 353 0.27 -0.58 -4.23
N LEU A 354 -0.79 -1.00 -3.53
CA LEU A 354 -1.86 -1.85 -4.11
C LEU A 354 -2.64 -1.17 -5.25
N ASN A 355 -2.45 0.15 -5.46
CA ASN A 355 -3.23 0.96 -6.39
C ASN A 355 -2.42 1.66 -7.48
N ALA A 356 -1.08 1.63 -7.42
CA ALA A 356 -0.20 2.30 -8.38
C ALA A 356 0.36 1.37 -9.47
N CYS A 357 0.37 0.05 -9.25
CA CYS A 357 1.00 -0.87 -10.19
C CYS A 357 -0.02 -1.46 -11.18
N THR A 358 -0.11 -0.89 -12.38
CA THR A 358 -0.22 -1.76 -13.57
C THR A 358 1.01 -2.67 -13.57
N PRO A 359 0.86 -4.00 -13.70
CA PRO A 359 2.01 -4.88 -13.85
C PRO A 359 2.83 -4.44 -15.07
N LEU A 360 4.15 -4.31 -14.89
CA LEU A 360 5.04 -4.19 -16.03
C LEU A 360 5.07 -5.53 -16.75
N GLU A 361 4.61 -5.54 -18.00
CA GLU A 361 4.65 -6.73 -18.85
C GLU A 361 5.89 -6.69 -19.76
N VAL A 362 6.60 -7.81 -19.82
CA VAL A 362 7.65 -8.01 -20.82
C VAL A 362 6.95 -8.48 -22.11
N THR A 363 6.89 -7.59 -23.11
CA THR A 363 6.32 -7.93 -24.41
C THR A 363 7.43 -8.34 -25.39
N LYS A 364 7.19 -9.42 -26.15
CA LYS A 364 8.08 -9.83 -27.24
C LYS A 364 7.54 -9.25 -28.54
N ASN A 365 8.22 -8.25 -29.09
CA ASN A 365 7.91 -7.67 -30.40
C ASN A 365 9.04 -7.99 -31.38
N GLU A 366 8.73 -8.65 -32.50
CA GLU A 366 9.68 -8.76 -33.60
C GLU A 366 9.73 -7.43 -34.34
N ILE A 367 10.87 -6.75 -34.26
CA ILE A 367 11.11 -5.49 -34.97
C ILE A 367 11.92 -5.82 -36.22
N ASP A 368 11.32 -5.60 -37.38
CA ASP A 368 12.08 -5.58 -38.63
C ASP A 368 12.92 -4.30 -38.68
N LEU A 369 14.21 -4.46 -38.38
CA LEU A 369 15.18 -3.37 -38.40
C LEU A 369 15.39 -2.80 -39.81
N ASP A 370 14.93 -3.42 -40.90
CA ASP A 370 15.05 -2.88 -42.26
C ASP A 370 13.91 -1.93 -42.64
N LEU A 371 12.76 -1.99 -41.93
CA LEU A 371 11.57 -1.20 -42.24
C LEU A 371 11.43 0.09 -41.41
N ARG A 372 12.26 0.30 -40.38
CA ARG A 372 11.94 1.28 -39.31
C ARG A 372 12.96 2.40 -39.02
N TYR A 373 14.22 2.31 -39.42
CA TYR A 373 15.22 3.33 -39.06
C TYR A 373 15.51 4.30 -40.23
N LYS A 374 15.59 5.59 -39.91
CA LYS A 374 15.85 6.68 -40.85
C LYS A 374 17.34 6.84 -41.14
N ASN A 375 17.68 7.63 -42.16
CA ASN A 375 19.07 7.84 -42.56
C ASN A 375 19.90 8.52 -41.46
N GLU A 376 19.28 9.26 -40.53
CA GLU A 376 19.93 10.00 -39.45
C GLU A 376 20.06 9.20 -38.14
N GLU A 377 19.56 7.97 -38.10
CA GLU A 377 19.41 7.19 -36.87
C GLU A 377 20.49 6.12 -36.69
N ILE A 378 20.85 5.83 -35.44
CA ILE A 378 21.66 4.68 -35.03
C ILE A 378 20.77 3.66 -34.29
N VAL A 379 21.16 2.39 -34.36
CA VAL A 379 20.55 1.33 -33.56
C VAL A 379 21.57 0.86 -32.53
N VAL A 380 21.22 0.96 -31.25
CA VAL A 380 22.02 0.44 -30.14
C VAL A 380 21.38 -0.83 -29.65
N LYS A 381 22.17 -1.90 -29.58
CA LYS A 381 21.82 -3.07 -28.77
C LYS A 381 22.09 -2.72 -27.32
N VAL A 382 21.04 -2.62 -26.52
CA VAL A 382 21.15 -2.26 -25.10
C VAL A 382 21.69 -3.47 -24.35
N HIS A 383 22.76 -3.27 -23.59
CA HIS A 383 23.36 -4.29 -22.72
C HIS A 383 22.92 -4.11 -21.28
N SER A 384 22.74 -2.87 -20.83
CA SER A 384 22.27 -2.56 -19.49
C SER A 384 21.43 -1.29 -19.50
N ALA A 385 20.45 -1.24 -18.60
CA ALA A 385 19.64 -0.06 -18.34
C ALA A 385 19.51 0.11 -16.84
N ALA A 386 19.54 1.35 -16.35
CA ALA A 386 19.36 1.62 -14.92
C ALA A 386 17.91 1.97 -14.60
N PHE A 387 17.54 1.70 -13.34
CA PHE A 387 16.22 2.01 -12.80
C PHE A 387 16.36 3.09 -11.73
N ASN A 388 15.85 4.28 -12.02
CA ASN A 388 15.93 5.44 -11.15
C ASN A 388 14.58 5.78 -10.52
N SER A 389 14.61 6.56 -9.42
CA SER A 389 13.40 6.98 -8.71
C SER A 389 12.44 7.83 -9.58
N SER A 390 12.97 8.56 -10.56
CA SER A 390 12.15 9.27 -11.55
C SER A 390 11.39 8.35 -12.48
N ASP A 391 11.94 7.18 -12.81
CA ASP A 391 11.31 6.22 -13.72
C ASP A 391 10.06 5.61 -13.07
N PHE A 392 10.15 5.36 -11.76
CA PHE A 392 9.00 4.98 -10.94
C PHE A 392 7.97 6.11 -10.84
N THR A 393 8.43 7.35 -10.64
CA THR A 393 7.52 8.50 -10.51
C THR A 393 6.76 8.79 -11.82
N LEU A 394 7.42 8.61 -12.97
CA LEU A 394 6.79 8.76 -14.29
C LEU A 394 5.79 7.64 -14.58
N HIS A 395 6.12 6.39 -14.22
CA HIS A 395 5.23 5.24 -14.35
C HIS A 395 4.01 5.34 -13.43
N ASP A 396 4.21 5.60 -12.13
CA ASP A 396 3.16 5.52 -11.13
C ASP A 396 2.29 6.78 -11.04
N PHE A 397 2.84 7.96 -11.37
CA PHE A 397 2.13 9.23 -11.15
C PHE A 397 1.79 10.01 -12.41
N GLY A 398 2.23 9.59 -13.61
CA GLY A 398 1.96 10.22 -14.90
C GLY A 398 2.07 11.75 -14.82
N SER A 399 3.25 12.31 -15.11
CA SER A 399 3.55 13.73 -14.83
C SER A 399 2.35 14.64 -15.08
N LYS A 400 1.87 15.24 -13.98
CA LYS A 400 0.59 15.93 -13.70
C LYS A 400 0.07 16.98 -14.70
N TRP A 401 0.68 17.14 -15.88
CA TRP A 401 0.43 18.22 -16.84
C TRP A 401 0.43 17.80 -18.32
N LEU A 402 0.74 16.54 -18.67
CA LEU A 402 0.73 16.08 -20.06
C LEU A 402 -0.56 15.29 -20.37
N LEU A 403 -1.26 15.70 -21.44
CA LEU A 403 -2.38 15.01 -22.08
C LEU A 403 -1.88 13.92 -23.06
N GLU A 404 -0.76 13.26 -22.73
CA GLU A 404 -0.15 12.25 -23.60
C GLU A 404 0.09 10.94 -22.83
N PRO A 405 -0.04 9.78 -23.51
CA PRO A 405 0.01 8.48 -22.86
C PRO A 405 1.39 8.21 -22.22
N ALA A 406 1.37 7.55 -21.06
CA ALA A 406 2.58 7.10 -20.36
C ALA A 406 3.51 6.30 -21.31
N PRO A 407 4.84 6.35 -21.13
CA PRO A 407 5.79 5.74 -22.06
C PRO A 407 5.59 4.22 -22.16
N LYS A 408 5.58 3.69 -23.39
CA LYS A 408 5.38 2.25 -23.69
C LYS A 408 6.50 1.34 -23.16
N THR A 409 7.60 1.90 -22.67
CA THR A 409 8.74 1.17 -22.07
C THR A 409 9.39 2.06 -21.01
N ILE A 410 9.79 1.48 -19.88
CA ILE A 410 10.35 2.21 -18.73
C ILE A 410 11.89 2.31 -18.79
N GLY A 411 12.45 3.12 -17.90
CA GLY A 411 13.89 3.37 -17.79
C GLY A 411 14.36 4.41 -18.81
N ARG A 412 15.29 5.28 -18.42
CA ARG A 412 15.84 6.32 -19.32
C ARG A 412 17.33 6.15 -19.59
N ASP A 413 18.05 5.57 -18.63
CA ASP A 413 19.49 5.35 -18.72
C ASP A 413 19.80 4.02 -19.40
N PHE A 414 20.77 4.03 -20.30
CA PHE A 414 21.25 2.81 -20.94
C PHE A 414 22.75 2.84 -21.20
N SER A 415 23.29 1.66 -21.42
CA SER A 415 24.57 1.43 -22.07
C SER A 415 24.46 0.26 -23.06
N GLY A 416 25.24 0.30 -24.13
CA GLY A 416 25.15 -0.70 -25.18
C GLY A 416 26.15 -0.50 -26.32
N VAL A 417 25.92 -1.23 -27.40
CA VAL A 417 26.79 -1.22 -28.58
C VAL A 417 26.00 -0.77 -29.80
N ILE A 418 26.54 0.17 -30.58
CA ILE A 418 25.97 0.55 -31.87
C ILE A 418 26.09 -0.65 -32.82
N VAL A 419 24.96 -1.21 -33.23
CA VAL A 419 24.90 -2.35 -34.16
C VAL A 419 24.56 -1.92 -35.58
N ARG A 420 24.07 -0.69 -35.77
CA ARG A 420 23.74 -0.12 -37.08
C ARG A 420 23.80 1.40 -37.06
N THR A 421 24.18 1.98 -38.20
CA THR A 421 24.18 3.44 -38.42
C THR A 421 23.47 3.77 -39.74
N GLY A 422 22.62 4.79 -39.73
CA GLY A 422 22.01 5.36 -40.93
C GLY A 422 23.02 6.10 -41.81
N LYS A 423 22.65 6.34 -43.08
CA LYS A 423 23.53 6.92 -44.11
C LYS A 423 24.00 8.34 -43.83
N ASN A 424 23.20 9.11 -43.08
CA ASN A 424 23.40 10.53 -42.76
C ASN A 424 23.84 10.75 -41.30
N VAL A 425 24.15 9.67 -40.56
CA VAL A 425 24.73 9.75 -39.22
C VAL A 425 26.13 10.36 -39.30
N SER A 426 26.45 11.22 -38.32
CA SER A 426 27.77 11.84 -38.18
C SER A 426 28.86 10.77 -38.13
N LYS A 427 30.00 11.02 -38.78
CA LYS A 427 31.16 10.08 -38.80
C LYS A 427 31.75 9.82 -37.41
N GLU A 428 31.36 10.59 -36.40
CA GLU A 428 31.74 10.35 -35.02
C GLU A 428 31.14 9.05 -34.46
N TRP A 429 30.02 8.56 -35.01
CA TRP A 429 29.36 7.32 -34.58
C TRP A 429 29.58 6.20 -35.59
N SER A 430 29.99 5.04 -35.12
CA SER A 430 30.31 3.87 -35.95
C SER A 430 29.76 2.59 -35.33
N VAL A 431 29.45 1.62 -36.18
CA VAL A 431 29.10 0.27 -35.74
C VAL A 431 30.25 -0.31 -34.92
N GLY A 432 29.94 -0.84 -33.74
CA GLY A 432 30.89 -1.36 -32.76
C GLY A 432 31.23 -0.38 -31.63
N ASP A 433 30.88 0.90 -31.74
CA ASP A 433 31.06 1.86 -30.65
C ASP A 433 30.24 1.44 -29.42
N THR A 434 30.88 1.44 -28.26
CA THR A 434 30.23 1.33 -26.95
C THR A 434 29.72 2.70 -26.51
N VAL A 435 28.45 2.78 -26.15
CA VAL A 435 27.78 4.05 -25.84
C VAL A 435 26.94 3.96 -24.56
N CYS A 436 26.84 5.10 -23.88
CA CYS A 436 25.94 5.38 -22.76
C CYS A 436 24.98 6.49 -23.16
N GLY A 437 23.80 6.52 -22.57
CA GLY A 437 22.89 7.63 -22.84
C GLY A 437 21.69 7.72 -21.94
N LEU A 438 20.97 8.82 -22.14
CA LEU A 438 19.78 9.21 -21.41
C LEU A 438 18.68 9.65 -22.38
N PHE A 439 17.60 8.90 -22.43
CA PHE A 439 16.40 9.32 -23.16
C PHE A 439 15.77 10.55 -22.52
N ASN A 440 15.19 11.43 -23.34
CA ASN A 440 14.39 12.54 -22.83
C ASN A 440 13.12 12.00 -22.15
N LYS A 441 12.59 12.77 -21.21
CA LYS A 441 11.46 12.37 -20.37
C LYS A 441 10.15 12.13 -21.16
N ASP A 442 10.04 12.74 -22.34
CA ASP A 442 8.85 12.73 -23.19
C ASP A 442 8.98 11.74 -24.36
N ASP A 443 10.07 10.96 -24.43
CA ASP A 443 10.27 9.96 -25.49
C ASP A 443 9.42 8.70 -25.22
N GLU A 444 8.73 8.21 -26.26
CA GLU A 444 8.02 6.93 -26.20
C GLU A 444 8.98 5.72 -26.06
N GLN A 445 10.27 5.92 -26.31
CA GLN A 445 11.32 4.92 -26.26
C GLN A 445 12.05 4.89 -24.90
N GLY A 446 11.60 4.05 -23.97
CA GLY A 446 12.38 3.74 -22.76
C GLY A 446 13.55 2.77 -22.99
N ALA A 447 14.52 2.79 -22.09
CA ALA A 447 15.77 2.04 -22.15
C ALA A 447 15.64 0.53 -21.87
N MET A 448 14.58 0.08 -21.19
CA MET A 448 14.41 -1.34 -20.84
C MET A 448 13.88 -2.18 -22.01
N ARG A 449 14.73 -2.35 -23.04
CA ARG A 449 14.48 -3.13 -24.26
C ARG A 449 15.80 -3.63 -24.84
N ASP A 450 15.75 -4.65 -25.71
CA ASP A 450 16.97 -5.21 -26.32
C ASP A 450 17.64 -4.29 -27.34
N TYR A 451 16.84 -3.50 -28.07
CA TYR A 451 17.30 -2.61 -29.12
C TYR A 451 16.59 -1.27 -29.05
N SER A 452 17.36 -0.20 -29.15
CA SER A 452 16.86 1.17 -29.15
C SER A 452 17.33 1.91 -30.40
N ILE A 453 16.44 2.72 -30.99
CA ILE A 453 16.72 3.52 -32.19
C ILE A 453 16.85 4.97 -31.76
N PHE A 454 17.93 5.62 -32.18
CA PHE A 454 18.28 6.97 -31.77
C PHE A 454 18.52 7.84 -32.99
N ASP A 455 17.81 8.95 -33.09
CA ASP A 455 18.22 10.02 -33.99
C ASP A 455 19.31 10.83 -33.31
N THR A 456 20.52 10.75 -33.85
CA THR A 456 21.71 11.44 -33.31
C THR A 456 21.61 12.97 -33.31
N LYS A 457 20.58 13.53 -33.96
CA LYS A 457 20.31 14.97 -34.02
C LYS A 457 18.99 15.37 -33.35
N SER A 458 18.22 14.42 -32.82
CA SER A 458 16.92 14.69 -32.21
C SER A 458 17.07 15.29 -30.80
N PRO A 459 16.21 16.26 -30.42
CA PRO A 459 16.10 16.75 -29.05
C PRO A 459 15.52 15.70 -28.08
N GLU A 460 15.10 14.53 -28.57
CA GLU A 460 14.57 13.40 -27.78
C GLU A 460 15.66 12.66 -26.98
N ILE A 461 16.94 12.97 -27.20
CA ILE A 461 18.05 12.42 -26.42
C ILE A 461 18.65 13.53 -25.57
N GLN A 462 18.62 13.35 -24.25
CA GLN A 462 19.21 14.31 -23.31
C GLN A 462 20.73 14.15 -23.23
N LEU A 463 21.24 12.92 -23.38
CA LEU A 463 22.67 12.61 -23.39
C LEU A 463 22.97 11.38 -24.24
N LEU A 464 24.00 11.44 -25.08
CA LEU A 464 24.61 10.27 -25.74
C LEU A 464 26.13 10.44 -25.72
N CYS A 465 26.83 9.46 -25.17
CA CYS A 465 28.27 9.48 -24.97
C CYS A 465 28.91 8.18 -25.45
N LYS A 466 30.13 8.27 -26.00
CA LYS A 466 30.99 7.08 -26.13
C LYS A 466 31.55 6.70 -24.77
N ILE A 467 31.50 5.42 -24.48
CA ILE A 467 32.12 4.82 -23.31
C ILE A 467 33.57 4.50 -23.69
N PRO A 468 34.60 5.01 -22.99
CA PRO A 468 35.97 4.56 -23.16
C PRO A 468 36.09 3.09 -22.71
N GLU A 469 36.98 2.30 -23.32
CA GLU A 469 37.23 0.92 -22.87
C GLU A 469 37.60 0.90 -21.38
N PHE A 470 36.64 0.52 -20.53
CA PHE A 470 36.83 0.45 -19.08
C PHE A 470 36.85 -1.02 -18.66
N LYS A 471 37.97 -1.48 -18.11
CA LYS A 471 38.07 -2.77 -17.43
C LYS A 471 37.95 -2.51 -15.93
N ASN A 472 36.81 -2.84 -15.35
CA ASN A 472 36.64 -2.96 -13.91
C ASN A 472 36.61 -4.45 -13.57
N GLU A 473 37.42 -4.90 -12.61
CA GLU A 473 37.48 -6.32 -12.22
C GLU A 473 36.22 -6.78 -11.46
N ASP A 474 35.49 -5.84 -10.85
CA ASP A 474 34.37 -6.13 -9.95
C ASP A 474 32.98 -6.01 -10.63
N TYR A 475 32.88 -5.33 -11.77
CA TYR A 475 31.60 -5.05 -12.44
C TYR A 475 31.69 -5.11 -13.96
N ASP A 476 30.62 -5.60 -14.60
CA ASP A 476 30.43 -5.45 -16.05
C ASP A 476 30.42 -3.95 -16.40
N GLY A 477 31.29 -3.55 -17.33
CA GLY A 477 31.43 -2.16 -17.76
C GLY A 477 30.11 -1.55 -18.23
N PHE A 478 29.22 -2.33 -18.88
CA PHE A 478 27.90 -1.83 -19.27
C PHE A 478 27.02 -1.50 -18.06
N VAL A 479 27.04 -2.31 -17.01
CA VAL A 479 26.24 -2.07 -15.80
C VAL A 479 26.67 -0.77 -15.12
N LEU A 480 27.98 -0.55 -15.02
CA LEU A 480 28.51 0.68 -14.44
C LEU A 480 28.11 1.92 -15.27
N GLU A 481 28.25 1.83 -16.58
CA GLU A 481 28.04 2.96 -17.49
C GLU A 481 26.57 3.30 -17.71
N ALA A 482 25.66 2.34 -17.48
CA ALA A 482 24.23 2.63 -17.45
C ALA A 482 23.79 3.37 -16.18
N SER A 483 24.61 3.42 -15.11
CA SER A 483 24.15 3.87 -13.78
C SER A 483 24.20 5.38 -13.54
N TRP A 484 24.90 6.13 -14.39
CA TRP A 484 25.22 7.53 -14.15
C TRP A 484 24.54 8.59 -15.04
N PRO A 485 24.12 8.33 -16.30
CA PRO A 485 23.66 9.37 -17.21
C PRO A 485 22.64 10.35 -16.62
N LEU A 486 21.53 9.85 -16.06
CA LEU A 486 20.48 10.66 -15.42
C LEU A 486 21.00 11.45 -14.24
N VAL A 487 21.71 10.76 -13.35
CA VAL A 487 22.19 11.32 -12.09
C VAL A 487 23.17 12.46 -12.35
N PHE A 488 24.08 12.26 -13.31
CA PHE A 488 25.01 13.28 -13.78
C PHE A 488 24.29 14.44 -14.47
N SER A 489 23.34 14.16 -15.38
CA SER A 489 22.57 15.20 -16.07
C SER A 489 21.82 16.08 -15.07
N ILE A 490 21.13 15.50 -14.08
CA ILE A 490 20.44 16.26 -13.03
C ILE A 490 21.44 17.12 -12.23
N ALA A 491 22.58 16.56 -11.85
CA ALA A 491 23.62 17.29 -11.13
C ALA A 491 24.15 18.47 -11.95
N LEU A 492 24.41 18.28 -13.25
CA LEU A 492 24.94 19.30 -14.16
C LEU A 492 23.93 20.44 -14.40
N GLN A 493 22.64 20.13 -14.55
CA GLN A 493 21.58 21.13 -14.73
C GLN A 493 21.56 22.17 -13.60
N GLY A 494 21.82 21.73 -12.37
CA GLY A 494 21.95 22.62 -11.22
C GLY A 494 23.00 23.73 -11.40
N PHE A 495 24.03 23.48 -12.21
CA PHE A 495 25.08 24.46 -12.50
C PHE A 495 24.85 25.25 -13.79
N THR A 496 24.17 24.68 -14.78
CA THR A 496 24.10 25.26 -16.14
C THR A 496 22.78 25.96 -16.47
N GLU A 497 21.65 25.51 -15.91
CA GLU A 497 20.32 25.97 -16.37
C GLU A 497 19.71 27.09 -15.52
N PHE A 498 20.15 27.26 -14.27
CA PHE A 498 19.55 28.23 -13.35
C PHE A 498 20.22 29.62 -13.33
N GLY A 499 21.05 29.94 -14.33
CA GLY A 499 21.63 31.28 -14.53
C GLY A 499 22.66 31.72 -13.47
N GLN A 500 22.98 30.86 -12.51
CA GLN A 500 23.99 31.12 -11.48
C GLN A 500 25.39 31.12 -12.10
N LYS A 501 26.17 32.17 -11.85
CA LYS A 501 27.58 32.22 -12.27
C LYS A 501 28.48 31.75 -11.13
N PHE A 502 29.28 30.74 -11.41
CA PHE A 502 30.29 30.20 -10.50
C PHE A 502 31.65 30.81 -10.84
N GLY A 503 32.32 31.38 -9.84
CA GLY A 503 33.68 31.90 -9.96
C GLY A 503 34.67 31.06 -9.14
N PRO A 504 35.99 31.25 -9.32
CA PRO A 504 37.01 30.47 -8.61
C PRO A 504 36.91 30.52 -7.07
N GLU A 505 36.30 31.58 -6.52
CA GLU A 505 36.11 31.78 -5.08
C GLU A 505 34.69 31.46 -4.59
N SER A 506 33.86 30.82 -5.42
CA SER A 506 32.52 30.38 -5.02
C SER A 506 32.60 29.20 -4.05
N ASN A 507 31.81 29.28 -2.97
CA ASN A 507 31.65 28.21 -1.99
C ASN A 507 30.37 27.42 -2.27
N VAL A 508 30.45 26.08 -2.26
CA VAL A 508 29.31 25.20 -2.50
C VAL A 508 29.12 24.25 -1.31
N LEU A 509 27.91 24.25 -0.75
CA LEU A 509 27.46 23.26 0.24
C LEU A 509 26.51 22.27 -0.45
N VAL A 510 26.85 20.99 -0.40
CA VAL A 510 26.03 19.91 -0.94
C VAL A 510 25.34 19.18 0.20
N LEU A 511 24.05 19.48 0.39
CA LEU A 511 23.19 18.71 1.30
C LEU A 511 22.82 17.38 0.64
N GLY A 512 23.06 16.27 1.34
CA GLY A 512 22.88 14.92 0.78
C GLY A 512 24.04 14.46 -0.11
N ALA A 513 25.27 14.89 0.17
CA ALA A 513 26.46 14.51 -0.61
C ALA A 513 26.70 12.99 -0.71
N GLY A 514 26.14 12.19 0.20
CA GLY A 514 26.16 10.72 0.16
C GLY A 514 25.17 10.08 -0.83
N THR A 515 24.30 10.87 -1.47
CA THR A 515 23.40 10.39 -2.53
C THR A 515 24.11 10.35 -3.89
N SER A 516 23.60 9.58 -4.84
CA SER A 516 24.21 9.50 -6.19
C SER A 516 24.26 10.89 -6.87
N VAL A 517 23.20 11.68 -6.78
CA VAL A 517 23.15 13.05 -7.36
C VAL A 517 24.10 13.98 -6.62
N GLY A 518 24.04 14.00 -5.28
CA GLY A 518 24.90 14.85 -4.45
C GLY A 518 26.39 14.59 -4.69
N TRP A 519 26.77 13.33 -4.93
CA TRP A 519 28.15 12.99 -5.28
C TRP A 519 28.59 13.62 -6.61
N TYR A 520 27.77 13.52 -7.65
CA TYR A 520 28.06 14.16 -8.94
C TYR A 520 28.06 15.69 -8.85
N VAL A 521 27.21 16.29 -8.00
CA VAL A 521 27.24 17.73 -7.73
C VAL A 521 28.60 18.14 -7.16
N ALA A 522 29.11 17.41 -6.16
CA ALA A 522 30.43 17.70 -5.58
C ALA A 522 31.56 17.52 -6.61
N LYS A 523 31.48 16.48 -7.44
CA LYS A 523 32.44 16.22 -8.51
C LYS A 523 32.42 17.28 -9.60
N ILE A 524 31.25 17.70 -10.06
CA ILE A 524 31.10 18.76 -11.06
C ILE A 524 31.62 20.09 -10.53
N ALA A 525 31.26 20.46 -9.29
CA ALA A 525 31.76 21.65 -8.63
C ALA A 525 33.31 21.70 -8.61
N LYS A 526 33.94 20.60 -8.19
CA LYS A 526 35.40 20.52 -8.05
C LYS A 526 36.14 20.32 -9.37
N ASP A 527 35.74 19.34 -10.16
CA ASP A 527 36.52 18.87 -11.30
C ASP A 527 36.18 19.65 -12.58
N LEU A 528 34.91 20.05 -12.77
CA LEU A 528 34.48 20.77 -13.98
C LEU A 528 34.50 22.29 -13.79
N PHE A 529 33.94 22.79 -12.68
CA PHE A 529 33.88 24.23 -12.38
C PHE A 529 35.08 24.76 -11.60
N LYS A 530 36.00 23.88 -11.17
CA LYS A 530 37.24 24.22 -10.45
C LYS A 530 37.00 25.09 -9.21
N LEU A 531 35.90 24.84 -8.48
CA LEU A 531 35.55 25.59 -7.29
C LEU A 531 36.48 25.23 -6.13
N LYS A 532 36.89 26.26 -5.38
CA LYS A 532 37.93 26.17 -4.35
C LYS A 532 37.45 25.62 -3.00
N PHE A 533 36.14 25.66 -2.74
CA PHE A 533 35.57 25.15 -1.50
C PHE A 533 34.24 24.42 -1.73
N VAL A 534 34.28 23.10 -1.57
CA VAL A 534 33.11 22.22 -1.61
C VAL A 534 32.97 21.48 -0.29
N SER A 535 31.84 21.68 0.39
CA SER A 535 31.49 20.97 1.63
C SER A 535 30.30 20.05 1.41
N GLY A 536 30.32 18.86 2.03
CA GLY A 536 29.23 17.88 1.94
C GLY A 536 28.60 17.60 3.30
N ALA A 537 27.26 17.54 3.34
CA ALA A 537 26.48 17.16 4.51
C ALA A 537 25.69 15.87 4.26
N CYS A 538 25.75 14.90 5.18
CA CYS A 538 24.90 13.71 5.19
C CYS A 538 24.80 13.13 6.61
N SER A 539 23.78 12.29 6.86
CA SER A 539 23.67 11.61 8.16
C SER A 539 24.76 10.55 8.30
N LYS A 540 25.26 10.41 9.52
CA LYS A 540 26.35 9.49 9.86
C LYS A 540 25.97 8.04 9.53
N GLU A 541 24.76 7.64 9.91
CA GLU A 541 24.25 6.29 9.68
C GLU A 541 24.10 5.98 8.18
N PHE A 542 23.62 6.95 7.38
CA PHE A 542 23.49 6.75 5.92
C PHE A 542 24.86 6.64 5.25
N ALA A 543 25.83 7.44 5.69
CA ALA A 543 27.20 7.36 5.23
C ALA A 543 27.80 5.98 5.54
N GLU A 544 27.74 5.52 6.79
CA GLU A 544 28.30 4.24 7.23
C GLU A 544 27.67 3.04 6.52
N ARG A 545 26.34 3.01 6.38
CA ARG A 545 25.63 1.94 5.64
C ARG A 545 26.08 1.87 4.18
N ARG A 546 26.30 3.01 3.53
CA ARG A 546 26.67 3.06 2.10
C ARG A 546 28.16 2.80 1.87
N PHE A 547 29.04 3.27 2.76
CA PHE A 547 30.48 2.96 2.73
C PHE A 547 30.75 1.46 2.86
N ASN A 548 30.01 0.76 3.73
CA ASN A 548 30.14 -0.68 3.92
C ASN A 548 29.57 -1.50 2.75
N ARG A 549 28.57 -0.99 2.02
CA ARG A 549 27.91 -1.73 0.92
C ARG A 549 28.57 -1.57 -0.45
N LEU A 550 29.23 -0.44 -0.68
CA LEU A 550 29.78 -0.06 -1.98
C LEU A 550 31.31 0.18 -1.95
N GLY A 551 32.00 -0.33 -0.93
CA GLY A 551 33.46 -0.36 -0.90
C GLY A 551 34.15 1.01 -0.72
N GLY A 552 33.65 1.92 0.12
CA GLY A 552 34.45 3.07 0.57
C GLY A 552 34.62 4.26 -0.41
N TYR A 553 34.41 4.10 -1.72
CA TYR A 553 34.85 5.08 -2.73
C TYR A 553 33.92 6.29 -2.98
N HIS A 554 32.72 6.35 -2.38
CA HIS A 554 31.65 7.28 -2.81
C HIS A 554 31.58 8.65 -2.10
N ALA A 555 32.64 9.12 -1.42
CA ALA A 555 32.69 10.48 -0.86
C ALA A 555 33.95 11.29 -1.25
N GLY A 556 34.83 10.74 -2.09
CA GLY A 556 36.15 11.31 -2.43
C GLY A 556 36.17 12.59 -3.27
N GLY A 557 35.08 13.38 -3.29
CA GLY A 557 34.96 14.61 -4.09
C GLY A 557 34.97 15.91 -3.29
N CYS A 558 34.70 15.90 -1.98
CA CYS A 558 34.61 17.11 -1.17
C CYS A 558 35.97 17.50 -0.57
N ASP A 559 36.20 18.81 -0.34
CA ASP A 559 37.40 19.29 0.36
C ASP A 559 37.23 19.21 1.89
N SER A 560 35.98 19.19 2.37
CA SER A 560 35.61 18.87 3.75
C SER A 560 34.25 18.17 3.80
N CYS A 561 34.13 17.10 4.59
CA CYS A 561 32.85 16.45 4.88
C CYS A 561 32.44 16.78 6.31
N VAL A 562 31.23 17.31 6.49
CA VAL A 562 30.63 17.54 7.81
C VAL A 562 29.44 16.62 7.94
N PHE A 563 29.50 15.70 8.90
CA PHE A 563 28.36 14.82 9.20
C PHE A 563 27.41 15.57 10.12
N PHE A 564 26.15 15.67 9.71
CA PHE A 564 25.09 16.24 10.53
C PHE A 564 24.15 15.12 10.91
N ASP A 565 24.00 14.86 12.20
CA ASP A 565 22.91 14.04 12.69
C ASP A 565 21.67 14.94 12.80
N TRP A 566 20.63 14.63 12.04
CA TRP A 566 19.43 15.47 11.99
C TRP A 566 18.63 15.38 13.30
N GLU A 567 18.86 14.33 14.10
CA GLU A 567 18.19 14.14 15.39
C GLU A 567 18.71 15.07 16.50
N ASP A 568 19.94 15.59 16.39
CA ASP A 568 20.56 16.38 17.47
C ASP A 568 20.10 17.86 17.51
N HIS A 569 19.36 18.33 16.50
CA HIS A 569 19.05 19.77 16.32
C HIS A 569 17.59 20.11 15.96
N LEU A 570 16.63 19.25 16.33
CA LEU A 570 15.19 19.60 16.30
C LEU A 570 14.60 19.83 17.70
#